data_AF-A0A6L3ANL8-F1
#
_entry.id   AF-A0A6L3ANL8-F1
#
_cell.length_a   1.000
_cell.length_b   1.000
_cell.length_c   1.000
_cell.angle_alpha   90.00
_cell.angle_beta   90.00
_cell.angle_gamma   90.00
#
_symmetry.space_group_name_H-M   'P 1'
#
loop_
_entity.id
_entity.type
_entity.pdbx_description
1 polymer ?
#
loop_
_entity_poly.entity_id
_entity_poly.type
_entity_poly.pdbx_seq_one_letter_code
_entity_poly.pdbx_strand_id
1 'polypeptide(L)' 'MAKQKSPQKIIDDWNRNNPLGTVVDLILDNGKVKRTKTRSMAELLSGYRPVIWLDGVTGCYALERVKAISKKELATDGHG' A
#
# COMPACT_ATOMS: atom_id res chain seq x y z
N MET A 1 2.74 26.24 -13.77
CA MET A 1 1.71 25.20 -13.56
C MET A 1 2.41 24.00 -12.94
N ALA A 2 2.20 23.72 -11.65
CA ALA A 2 2.81 22.55 -11.01
C ALA A 2 2.29 21.29 -11.70
N LYS A 3 3.18 20.47 -12.28
CA LYS A 3 2.84 19.16 -12.86
C LYS A 3 2.11 18.36 -11.77
N GLN A 4 0.78 18.24 -11.87
CA GLN A 4 0.04 17.27 -11.08
C GLN A 4 0.73 15.92 -11.31
N LYS A 5 1.23 15.29 -10.24
CA LYS A 5 1.66 13.89 -10.31
C LYS A 5 0.42 13.10 -10.69
N SER A 6 0.37 12.62 -11.93
CA SER A 6 -0.73 11.76 -12.37
C SER A 6 -0.84 10.60 -11.37
N PRO A 7 -2.04 10.28 -10.86
CA PRO A 7 -2.20 9.21 -9.88
C PRO A 7 -1.68 7.87 -10.41
N GLN A 8 -1.65 7.70 -11.73
CA GLN A 8 -1.01 6.58 -12.41
C GLN A 8 0.51 6.48 -12.18
N LYS A 9 1.23 7.60 -12.07
CA LYS A 9 2.67 7.60 -11.76
C LYS A 9 2.96 7.13 -10.34
N ILE A 10 2.06 7.42 -9.40
CA ILE A 10 2.17 6.95 -8.01
C ILE A 10 1.96 5.43 -7.97
N ILE A 11 0.99 4.93 -8.74
CA ILE A 11 0.72 3.50 -8.88
C ILE A 11 1.90 2.76 -9.49
N ASP A 12 2.45 3.28 -10.59
CA ASP A 12 3.61 2.69 -11.28
C ASP A 12 4.83 2.60 -10.36
N ASP A 13 5.18 3.71 -9.69
CA ASP A 13 6.29 3.74 -8.74
C ASP A 13 6.05 2.77 -7.58
N TRP A 14 4.83 2.73 -7.04
CA TRP A 14 4.49 1.79 -5.99
C TRP A 14 4.64 0.34 -6.43
N ASN A 15 4.05 -0.05 -7.56
CA ASN A 15 4.08 -1.43 -8.06
C ASN A 15 5.49 -1.87 -8.43
N ARG A 16 6.32 -0.94 -8.95
CA ARG A 16 7.73 -1.20 -9.28
C ARG A 16 8.56 -1.51 -8.03
N ASN A 17 8.30 -0.83 -6.92
CA ASN A 17 9.03 -1.00 -5.67
C ASN A 17 8.43 -2.10 -4.76
N ASN A 18 7.15 -2.41 -4.91
CA ASN A 18 6.38 -3.28 -4.01
C ASN A 18 5.66 -4.38 -4.81
N PRO A 19 6.30 -5.53 -5.06
CA PRO A 19 5.66 -6.65 -5.75
C PRO A 19 4.51 -7.27 -4.92
N LEU A 20 3.75 -8.16 -5.55
CA LEU A 20 2.70 -8.94 -4.88
C LEU A 20 3.28 -9.71 -3.68
N GLY A 21 2.55 -9.72 -2.56
CA GLY A 21 2.99 -10.34 -1.30
C GLY A 21 3.86 -9.44 -0.42
N THR A 22 4.14 -8.19 -0.82
CA THR A 22 4.85 -7.20 0.02
C THR A 22 4.10 -6.97 1.32
N VAL A 23 4.82 -7.03 2.44
CA VAL A 23 4.24 -6.73 3.75
C VAL A 23 4.03 -5.23 3.89
N VAL A 24 2.82 -4.84 4.26
CA VAL A 24 2.40 -3.46 4.39
C VAL A 24 1.64 -3.27 5.69
N ASP A 25 1.74 -2.07 6.24
CA ASP A 25 0.90 -1.60 7.33
C ASP A 25 -0.27 -0.82 6.74
N LEU A 26 -1.49 -1.33 6.96
CA LEU A 26 -2.75 -0.71 6.55
C LEU A 26 -3.32 0.10 7.71
N ILE A 27 -3.65 1.35 7.47
CA ILE A 27 -4.43 2.17 8.40
C ILE A 27 -5.92 1.91 8.14
N LEU A 28 -6.58 1.27 9.10
CA LEU A 28 -8.02 1.01 9.08
C LEU A 28 -8.81 2.29 9.37
N ASP A 29 -10.11 2.27 9.06
CA ASP A 29 -11.02 3.41 9.28
C ASP A 29 -11.12 3.83 10.76
N ASN A 30 -10.98 2.87 11.67
CA ASN A 30 -10.92 3.10 13.12
C ASN A 30 -9.56 3.66 13.61
N GLY A 31 -8.66 4.02 12.69
CA GLY A 31 -7.32 4.54 12.99
C GLY A 31 -6.29 3.48 13.43
N LYS A 32 -6.68 2.21 13.57
CA LYS A 32 -5.74 1.13 13.92
C LYS A 32 -4.89 0.74 12.72
N VAL A 33 -3.62 0.43 13.00
CA VAL A 33 -2.72 -0.16 11.99
C VAL A 33 -2.87 -1.67 12.01
N LYS A 34 -3.11 -2.26 10.84
CA LYS A 34 -3.14 -3.71 10.62
C LYS A 34 -2.04 -4.09 9.65
N ARG A 35 -1.08 -4.89 10.12
CA ARG A 35 -0.06 -5.50 9.26
C ARG A 35 -0.70 -6.57 8.39
N THR A 36 -0.50 -6.47 7.08
CA THR A 36 -1.01 -7.40 6.07
C THR A 36 -0.06 -7.46 4.88
N LYS A 37 -0.42 -8.16 3.81
CA LYS A 37 0.33 -8.27 2.56
C LYS A 37 -0.48 -7.77 1.39
N THR A 38 0.20 -7.29 0.36
CA THR A 38 -0.43 -6.96 -0.92
C THR A 38 -0.97 -8.23 -1.57
N ARG A 39 -2.28 -8.25 -1.84
CA ARG A 39 -2.95 -9.36 -2.55
C ARG A 39 -2.94 -9.11 -4.06
N SER A 40 -3.03 -7.84 -4.46
CA SER A 40 -2.99 -7.40 -5.86
C SER A 40 -2.06 -6.19 -6.02
N MET A 41 -1.74 -5.84 -7.26
CA MET A 41 -1.06 -4.59 -7.60
C MET A 41 -1.99 -3.40 -7.29
N ALA A 42 -1.41 -2.23 -7.06
CA ALA A 42 -2.18 -1.00 -6.96
C ALA A 42 -2.78 -0.65 -8.33
N GLU A 43 -4.02 -0.17 -8.33
CA GLU A 43 -4.78 0.19 -9.53
C GLU A 43 -5.50 1.53 -9.35
N LEU A 44 -5.90 2.14 -10.46
CA LEU A 44 -6.58 3.43 -10.45
C LEU A 44 -8.09 3.23 -10.49
N LEU A 45 -8.76 3.38 -9.35
CA LEU A 45 -10.22 3.31 -9.28
C LEU A 45 -10.85 4.59 -9.84
N SER A 46 -11.78 4.40 -10.78
CA SER A 46 -12.56 5.48 -11.43
C SER A 46 -11.71 6.59 -12.06
N GLY A 47 -10.44 6.34 -12.36
CA GLY A 47 -9.55 7.30 -13.04
C GLY A 47 -8.91 8.38 -12.14
N TYR A 48 -9.16 8.40 -10.83
CA TYR A 48 -8.60 9.42 -9.94
C TYR A 48 -8.12 8.93 -8.58
N ARG A 49 -8.51 7.73 -8.11
CA ARG A 49 -8.07 7.22 -6.80
C ARG A 49 -7.19 5.97 -6.92
N PRO A 50 -5.92 6.06 -6.52
CA PRO A 50 -5.09 4.86 -6.33
C PRO A 50 -5.65 3.98 -5.21
N VAL A 51 -5.92 2.72 -5.52
CA VAL A 51 -6.40 1.71 -4.57
C VAL A 51 -5.57 0.44 -4.65
N ILE A 52 -5.63 -0.38 -3.60
CA ILE A 52 -4.96 -1.68 -3.54
C ILE A 52 -5.81 -2.69 -2.77
N TRP A 53 -5.65 -3.96 -3.13
CA TRP A 53 -6.26 -5.08 -2.41
C TRP A 53 -5.21 -5.77 -1.55
N LEU A 54 -5.63 -6.09 -0.33
CA LEU A 54 -4.77 -6.63 0.72
C LEU A 54 -5.31 -7.97 1.19
N ASP A 55 -4.41 -8.81 1.67
CA ASP A 55 -4.77 -10.13 2.17
C ASP A 55 -5.55 -10.04 3.50
N GLY A 56 -6.60 -10.84 3.65
CA GLY A 56 -7.46 -10.82 4.84
C GLY A 56 -8.21 -9.49 5.07
N VAL A 57 -8.34 -8.66 4.04
CA VAL A 57 -9.11 -7.39 4.07
C VAL A 57 -10.16 -7.42 2.96
N THR A 58 -11.42 -7.20 3.33
CA THR A 58 -12.53 -7.15 2.39
C THR A 58 -12.59 -5.77 1.72
N GLY A 59 -12.72 -5.75 0.39
CA GLY A 59 -12.77 -4.52 -0.39
C GLY A 59 -11.40 -4.02 -0.85
N CYS A 60 -11.36 -2.77 -1.28
CA CYS A 60 -10.13 -2.08 -1.67
C CYS A 60 -9.88 -0.90 -0.72
N TYR A 61 -8.61 -0.59 -0.49
CA TYR A 61 -8.19 0.54 0.32
C TYR A 61 -7.40 1.53 -0.51
N ALA A 62 -7.53 2.81 -0.17
CA ALA A 62 -6.75 3.86 -0.81
C ALA A 62 -5.25 3.64 -0.54
N LEU A 63 -4.44 3.79 -1.58
CA LEU A 63 -2.99 3.55 -1.50
C LEU A 63 -2.31 4.43 -0.45
N GLU A 64 -2.83 5.64 -0.21
CA GLU A 64 -2.37 6.57 0.82
C GLU A 64 -2.45 6.02 2.25
N ARG A 65 -3.35 5.06 2.50
CA ARG A 65 -3.52 4.40 3.81
C ARG A 65 -2.62 3.17 3.97
N VAL A 66 -1.82 2.86 2.96
CA VAL A 66 -0.97 1.67 2.93
C VAL A 66 0.48 2.10 2.93
N LYS A 67 1.25 1.59 3.90
CA LYS A 67 2.68 1.87 4.02
C LYS A 67 3.46 0.58 3.85
N ALA A 68 4.36 0.54 2.88
CA ALA A 68 5.24 -0.61 2.68
C ALA A 68 6.26 -0.67 3.80
N ILE A 69 6.35 -1.84 4.43
CA ILE A 69 7.32 -2.07 5.50
C ILE A 69 8.59 -2.52 4.81
N SER A 70 9.63 -1.71 4.92
CA SER A 70 10.93 -2.08 4.38
C SER A 70 11.46 -3.32 5.09
N LYS A 71 12.20 -4.16 4.37
CA LYS A 71 12.80 -5.39 4.91
C LYS A 71 13.67 -5.15 6.16
N LYS A 72 14.17 -3.92 6.33
CA LYS A 72 14.91 -3.46 7.50
C LYS A 72 14.05 -3.39 8.77
N GLU A 73 12.77 -3.03 8.65
CA GLU A 73 11.85 -2.90 9.79
C GLU A 73 11.19 -4.23 10.16
N LEU A 74 11.14 -5.18 9.23
CA LEU A 74 10.74 -6.57 9.51
C LEU A 74 11.74 -7.31 10.42
N ALA A 75 13.00 -6.83 10.52
CA ALA A 75 14.06 -7.46 11.29
C ALA A 75 14.18 -6.95 12.74
N THR A 76 13.53 -5.84 13.10
CA THR A 76 13.69 -5.18 14.41
C THR A 76 12.65 -5.58 15.47
N ASP A 77 11.72 -6.49 15.16
CA ASP A 77 10.81 -7.09 16.16
C ASP A 77 11.38 -8.39 16.79
N GLY A 78 12.70 -8.60 16.64
CA GLY A 78 13.45 -9.64 17.32
C GLY A 78 14.08 -9.09 18.59
N HIS A 79 13.46 -9.43 19.72
CA HIS A 79 13.91 -9.19 21.10
C HIS A 79 15.41 -9.41 21.31
N GLY A 80 16.05 -8.48 22.02
CA GLY A 80 17.36 -8.61 22.66
C GLY A 80 17.39 -7.71 23.89
#